data_AF-A0A0N0RFR2-F1
#
_entry.id   AF-A0A0N0RFR2-F1
#
_cell.length_a   1.000
_cell.length_b   1.000
_cell.length_c   1.000
_cell.angle_alpha   90.00
_cell.angle_beta   90.00
_cell.angle_gamma   90.00
#
_symmetry.space_group_name_H-M   'P 1'
#
loop_
_entity.id
_entity.type
_entity.pdbx_description
1 polymer ?
#
loop_
_entity_poly.entity_id
_entity_poly.type
_entity_poly.pdbx_seq_one_letter_code
_entity_poly.pdbx_strand_id
1 'polypeptide(L)'
;MTSYKEHLKRRAEFRRRLLRAKDRRQPGRRPRNPTSERILSQLMVARYRRWLASGRLERLGPRRWRFNPNIPDLADAPPDTPK
;
A
#
# COMPACT_ATOMS: atom_id res chain seq x y z
N MET A 1 11.00 -13.63 38.74
CA MET A 1 11.70 -13.15 37.52
C MET A 1 11.03 -13.76 36.31
N THR A 2 10.40 -12.94 35.46
CA THR A 2 9.78 -13.42 34.21
C THR A 2 10.88 -13.87 33.25
N SER A 3 10.75 -15.05 32.64
CA SER A 3 11.79 -15.59 31.76
C SER A 3 12.02 -14.66 30.57
N TYR A 4 13.28 -14.43 30.18
CA TYR A 4 13.62 -13.57 29.04
C TYR A 4 12.88 -13.95 27.75
N LYS A 5 12.63 -15.26 27.55
CA LYS A 5 11.83 -15.81 26.44
C LYS A 5 10.35 -15.39 26.49
N GLU A 6 9.75 -15.34 27.68
CA GLU A 6 8.37 -14.86 27.85
C GLU A 6 8.25 -13.36 27.53
N HIS A 7 9.25 -12.57 27.91
CA HIS A 7 9.28 -11.14 27.64
C HIS A 7 9.36 -10.85 26.12
N LEU A 8 10.17 -11.62 25.38
CA LEU A 8 10.25 -11.55 23.92
C LEU A 8 8.92 -11.95 23.26
N LYS A 9 8.28 -13.02 23.73
CA LYS A 9 6.99 -13.49 23.21
C LYS A 9 5.90 -12.43 23.39
N ARG A 10 5.78 -11.83 24.59
CA ARG A 10 4.82 -10.75 24.86
C ARG A 10 5.06 -9.52 23.98
N ARG A 11 6.32 -9.14 23.76
CA ARG A 11 6.67 -7.99 22.92
C ARG A 11 6.34 -8.23 21.44
N ALA A 12 6.58 -9.44 20.93
CA ALA A 12 6.20 -9.83 19.58
C ALA A 12 4.68 -9.81 19.39
N GLU A 13 3.93 -10.32 20.37
CA GLU A 13 2.47 -10.34 20.37
C GLU A 13 1.88 -8.92 20.40
N PHE A 14 2.42 -8.06 21.29
CA PHE A 14 2.04 -6.65 21.35
C PHE A 14 2.29 -5.93 20.01
N ARG A 15 3.43 -6.18 19.37
CA ARG A 15 3.76 -5.60 18.06
C ARG A 15 2.81 -6.09 16.96
N ARG A 16 2.44 -7.38 16.95
CA ARG A 16 1.41 -7.92 16.03
C ARG A 16 0.04 -7.28 16.25
N ARG A 17 -0.36 -7.08 17.51
CA ARG A 17 -1.62 -6.40 17.86
C ARG A 17 -1.62 -4.94 17.39
N LEU A 18 -0.51 -4.23 17.56
CA LEU A 18 -0.34 -2.87 17.04
C LEU A 18 -0.39 -2.79 15.51
N LEU A 19 0.22 -3.75 14.81
CA LEU A 19 0.18 -3.84 13.35
C LEU A 19 -1.25 -4.06 12.86
N ARG A 20 -1.98 -5.02 13.43
CA ARG A 20 -3.41 -5.25 13.12
C ARG A 20 -4.29 -4.03 13.42
N ALA A 21 -4.00 -3.31 14.51
CA ALA A 21 -4.71 -2.07 14.84
C ALA A 21 -4.37 -0.93 13.86
N LYS A 22 -3.15 -0.87 13.34
CA LYS A 22 -2.75 0.07 12.28
C LYS A 22 -3.43 -0.24 10.95
N ASP A 23 -3.58 -1.51 10.63
CA ASP A 23 -4.24 -1.99 9.40
C ASP A 23 -5.73 -1.58 9.33
N ARG A 24 -6.38 -1.48 10.50
CA ARG A 24 -7.76 -1.03 10.65
C ARG A 24 -7.92 0.48 10.88
N ARG A 25 -6.84 1.27 10.78
CA ARG A 25 -6.95 2.72 10.99
C ARG A 25 -7.75 3.33 9.85
N GLN A 26 -8.83 4.00 10.21
CA GLN A 26 -9.53 4.90 9.30
C GLN A 26 -8.57 6.02 8.83
N PRO A 27 -8.83 6.62 7.66
CA PRO A 27 -8.06 7.76 7.19
C PRO A 27 -7.96 8.82 8.29
N GLY A 28 -6.75 9.36 8.50
CA GLY A 28 -6.57 10.44 9.46
C GLY A 28 -7.49 11.61 9.11
N ARG A 29 -8.21 12.15 10.10
CA ARG A 29 -9.16 13.27 9.90
C ARG A 29 -8.46 14.60 9.60
N ARG A 30 -7.17 14.73 9.92
CA ARG A 30 -6.40 15.96 9.69
C ARG A 30 -5.99 16.08 8.22
N PRO A 31 -6.05 17.28 7.64
CA PRO A 31 -5.50 17.51 6.30
C PRO A 31 -4.01 17.14 6.30
N ARG A 32 -3.54 16.54 5.20
CA ARG A 32 -2.12 16.22 5.05
C ARG A 32 -1.32 17.51 4.96
N ASN A 33 -0.08 17.47 5.46
CA ASN A 33 0.83 18.58 5.23
C ASN A 33 1.16 18.67 3.71
N PRO A 34 1.56 19.86 3.21
CA PRO A 34 1.79 20.06 1.78
C PRO A 34 2.83 19.09 1.18
N THR A 35 3.87 18.76 1.94
CA THR A 35 4.94 17.84 1.49
C THR A 35 4.40 16.42 1.29
N SER A 36 3.62 15.91 2.26
CA SER A 36 2.99 14.60 2.19
C SER A 36 1.99 14.52 1.04
N GLU A 37 1.25 15.59 0.77
CA GLU A 37 0.30 15.64 -0.35
C GLU A 37 1.03 15.63 -1.70
N ARG A 38 2.17 16.35 -1.81
CA ARG A 38 3.05 16.30 -3.00
C ARG A 38 3.60 14.90 -3.24
N ILE A 39 4.11 14.25 -2.19
CA ILE A 39 4.63 12.88 -2.28
C ILE A 39 3.52 11.93 -2.74
N LEU A 40 2.33 12.01 -2.13
CA LEU A 40 1.22 11.16 -2.52
C LEU A 40 0.82 11.38 -3.98
N SER A 41 0.77 12.63 -4.43
CA SER A 41 0.46 12.98 -5.82
C SER A 41 1.49 12.40 -6.79
N GLN A 42 2.80 12.49 -6.47
CA GLN A 42 3.86 11.87 -7.27
C GLN A 42 3.72 10.34 -7.33
N LEU A 43 3.44 9.70 -6.20
CA LEU A 43 3.21 8.26 -6.13
C LEU A 43 1.99 7.83 -6.95
N MET A 44 0.90 8.61 -6.89
CA MET A 44 -0.30 8.37 -7.68
C MET A 44 -0.02 8.49 -9.18
N VAL A 45 0.68 9.55 -9.61
CA VAL A 45 1.08 9.74 -11.02
C VAL A 45 1.97 8.59 -11.50
N ALA A 46 2.96 8.18 -10.69
CA ALA A 46 3.86 7.08 -11.03
C ALA A 46 3.11 5.75 -11.16
N ARG A 47 2.22 5.44 -10.21
CA ARG A 47 1.35 4.26 -10.27
C ARG A 47 0.49 4.26 -11.52
N TYR A 48 -0.06 5.42 -11.87
CA TYR A 48 -0.91 5.58 -13.03
C TYR A 48 -0.20 5.29 -14.35
N ARG A 49 1.00 5.87 -14.51
CA ARG A 49 1.88 5.63 -15.66
C ARG A 49 2.22 4.15 -15.80
N ARG A 50 2.50 3.49 -14.66
CA ARG A 50 2.79 2.05 -14.64
C ARG A 50 1.59 1.21 -15.07
N TRP A 51 0.39 1.51 -14.58
CA TRP A 51 -0.82 0.77 -14.99
C TRP A 51 -1.16 0.97 -16.47
N LEU A 52 -0.90 2.16 -17.02
CA LEU A 52 -1.04 2.41 -18.45
C LEU A 52 -0.03 1.59 -19.26
N ALA A 53 1.23 1.56 -18.81
CA ALA A 53 2.28 0.78 -19.46
C ALA A 53 2.01 -0.73 -19.41
N SER A 54 1.43 -1.24 -18.32
CA SER A 54 1.11 -2.65 -18.16
C SER A 54 -0.20 -3.08 -18.80
N GLY A 55 -1.01 -2.14 -19.33
CA GLY A 55 -2.36 -2.40 -19.83
C GLY A 55 -3.42 -2.66 -18.74
N ARG A 56 -3.06 -2.56 -17.45
CA ARG A 56 -4.01 -2.68 -16.32
C ARG A 56 -5.00 -1.52 -16.32
N LEU A 57 -4.59 -0.37 -16.84
CA LEU A 57 -5.44 0.79 -17.06
C LEU A 57 -5.39 1.20 -18.52
N GLU A 58 -6.56 1.46 -19.10
CA GLU A 58 -6.70 1.93 -20.47
C GLU A 58 -7.44 3.26 -20.50
N ARG A 59 -7.06 4.13 -21.44
CA ARG A 59 -7.73 5.42 -21.66
C ARG A 59 -8.74 5.29 -22.80
N LEU A 60 -10.02 5.46 -22.49
CA LEU A 60 -11.10 5.41 -23.49
C LEU A 60 -11.43 6.77 -24.10
N GLY A 61 -11.02 7.86 -23.44
CA GLY A 61 -11.31 9.22 -23.89
C GLY A 61 -10.85 10.30 -22.91
N PRO A 62 -11.33 11.54 -23.05
CA PRO A 62 -11.08 12.59 -22.07
C PRO A 62 -11.75 12.23 -20.74
N ARG A 63 -10.95 12.02 -19.69
CA ARG A 63 -11.39 11.64 -18.33
C ARG A 63 -12.14 10.30 -18.25
N ARG A 64 -12.11 9.47 -19.30
CA ARG A 64 -12.72 8.14 -19.33
C ARG A 64 -11.64 7.07 -19.33
N TRP A 65 -11.74 6.14 -18.38
CA TRP A 65 -10.74 5.11 -18.13
C TRP A 65 -11.40 3.76 -17.89
N ARG A 66 -10.72 2.69 -18.31
CA ARG A 66 -11.14 1.32 -18.07
C ARG A 66 -10.06 0.59 -17.28
N PHE A 67 -10.47 -0.16 -16.28
CA PHE A 67 -9.58 -1.01 -15.51
C PHE A 67 -9.71 -2.46 -15.99
N ASN A 68 -8.58 -3.12 -16.24
CA ASN A 68 -8.56 -4.52 -16.65
C ASN A 68 -8.22 -5.39 -15.42
N PRO A 69 -9.20 -6.13 -14.86
CA PRO A 69 -8.99 -6.93 -13.65
C PRO A 69 -8.08 -8.14 -13.88
N ASN A 70 -7.87 -8.56 -15.13
CA ASN A 70 -7.07 -9.74 -15.47
C ASN A 70 -5.56 -9.49 -15.37
N ILE A 71 -5.13 -8.22 -15.31
CA ILE A 71 -3.72 -7.85 -15.19
C ILE A 71 -3.48 -7.49 -13.73
N PRO A 72 -2.78 -8.32 -12.93
CA PRO A 72 -2.52 -8.05 -11.52
C PRO A 72 -1.68 -6.79 -11.31
N ASP A 73 -1.75 -6.17 -10.12
CA ASP A 73 -0.86 -5.06 -9.82
C ASP A 73 0.54 -5.62 -9.64
N LEU A 74 1.57 -4.90 -10.12
CA LEU A 74 2.94 -5.27 -9.77
C LEU A 74 3.18 -5.19 -8.25
N ALA A 75 2.36 -4.43 -7.51
CA ALA A 75 2.41 -4.36 -6.06
C ALA A 75 1.81 -5.60 -5.36
N ASP A 76 0.99 -6.39 -6.07
CA ASP A 76 0.40 -7.64 -5.58
C ASP A 76 1.20 -8.87 -6.04
N ALA A 77 2.26 -8.66 -6.83
CA ALA A 77 3.18 -9.73 -7.17
C ALA A 77 3.87 -10.22 -5.89
N PRO A 78 3.87 -11.54 -5.60
CA PRO A 78 4.62 -12.07 -4.47
C PRO A 78 6.09 -11.65 -4.60
N PRO A 79 6.77 -11.35 -3.47
CA PRO A 79 8.14 -10.83 -3.47
C PRO A 79 9.18 -11.73 -4.15
N ASP A 80 8.80 -12.96 -4.51
CA ASP A 80 9.66 -14.02 -5.04
C ASP A 80 9.56 -14.21 -6.56
N THR A 81 9.08 -13.22 -7.33
CA THR A 81 9.10 -13.33 -8.80
C THR A 81 10.47 -12.90 -9.32
N PRO A 82 11.33 -13.81 -9.85
CA PRO A 82 12.61 -13.42 -10.42
C PRO A 82 12.41 -12.53 -11.65
N LYS A 83 13.27 -11.52 -11.77
CA LYS A 83 13.33 -10.58 -12.89
C LYS A 83 13.76 -11.26 -14.18
#